data_AF-A0A4Y9KNB7-F1
#
_entry.id   AF-A0A4Y9KNB7-F1
#
_cell.length_a   1.000
_cell.length_b   1.000
_cell.length_c   1.000
_cell.angle_alpha   90.00
_cell.angle_beta   90.00
_cell.angle_gamma   90.00
#
_symmetry.space_group_name_H-M   'P 1'
#
loop_
_entity.id
_entity.type
_entity.pdbx_description
1 polymer ?
#
loop_
_entity_poly.entity_id
_entity_poly.type
_entity_poly.pdbx_seq_one_letter_code
_entity_poly.pdbx_strand_id
1 'polypeptide(L)'
;MNWIGPVIGGALFVAGLLTSAGPGLAAGSDDGFATFWTQFKAAVGKSDQKAVSDMIKYPVLYQDLRRAAEFPVIWKGAFRPAHRACLAKQKPVKDTSPKGVVTYSAFCDSIIYSFAKDESGWKLTDFGVDD
;
A
#
# COMPACT_ATOMS: atom_id res chain seq x y z
N MET A 1 58.04 41.96 21.29
CA MET A 1 57.68 41.97 19.86
C MET A 1 58.80 41.25 19.12
N ASN A 2 58.63 40.23 18.28
CA ASN A 2 57.50 39.90 17.44
C ASN A 2 57.35 38.39 17.24
N TRP A 3 56.10 38.01 17.07
CA TRP A 3 55.50 36.69 16.96
C TRP A 3 55.81 36.03 15.61
N ILE A 4 56.20 34.75 15.61
CA ILE A 4 56.37 33.92 14.42
C ILE A 4 55.13 33.03 14.25
N GLY A 5 54.27 33.37 13.29
CA GLY A 5 53.34 32.44 12.63
C GLY A 5 53.86 32.12 11.23
N PRO A 6 53.57 30.95 10.67
CA PRO A 6 52.26 30.80 10.01
C PRO A 6 51.58 29.44 10.24
N VAL A 7 50.25 29.48 10.30
CA VAL A 7 49.37 28.31 10.22
C VAL A 7 49.36 27.84 8.77
N ILE A 8 49.89 26.64 8.51
CA ILE A 8 49.75 25.96 7.21
C ILE A 8 48.33 25.37 7.16
N GLY A 9 47.39 26.19 6.72
CA GLY A 9 46.07 25.75 6.27
C GLY A 9 46.17 25.36 4.79
N GLY A 10 46.32 24.07 4.52
CA GLY A 10 46.32 23.51 3.17
C GLY A 10 45.24 22.45 3.05
N ALA A 11 44.06 22.85 2.57
CA ALA A 11 42.95 21.97 2.25
C ALA A 11 43.28 21.15 0.99
N LEU A 12 43.14 19.82 1.08
CA LEU A 12 42.89 18.96 -0.08
C LEU A 12 41.69 18.07 0.28
N PHE A 13 40.50 18.64 0.09
CA PHE A 13 39.28 17.85 -0.02
C PHE A 13 39.34 17.11 -1.35
N VAL A 14 39.71 15.83 -1.30
CA VAL A 14 39.46 14.92 -2.42
C VAL A 14 37.97 14.66 -2.43
N ALA A 15 37.24 15.38 -3.28
CA ALA A 15 35.85 15.12 -3.59
C ALA A 15 35.77 13.79 -4.36
N GLY A 16 35.78 12.68 -3.62
CA GLY A 16 35.40 11.37 -4.14
C GLY A 16 33.91 11.39 -4.43
N LEU A 17 33.57 11.39 -5.71
CA LEU A 17 32.21 11.25 -6.22
C LEU A 17 31.62 9.93 -5.67
N LEU A 18 30.81 10.01 -4.61
CA LEU A 18 29.94 8.91 -4.23
C LEU A 18 28.87 8.84 -5.31
N THR A 19 29.05 7.94 -6.27
CA THR A 19 27.96 7.43 -7.09
C THR A 19 26.99 6.76 -6.14
N SER A 20 26.02 7.53 -5.64
CA SER A 20 24.83 6.97 -5.04
C SER A 20 24.13 6.17 -6.13
N ALA A 21 24.45 4.87 -6.20
CA ALA A 21 23.53 3.89 -6.73
C ALA A 21 22.32 3.95 -5.82
N GLY A 22 21.40 4.88 -6.13
CA GLY A 22 20.05 4.82 -5.57
C GLY A 22 19.53 3.41 -5.83
N PRO A 23 18.79 2.81 -4.88
CA PRO A 23 18.22 1.51 -5.11
C PRO A 23 17.34 1.62 -6.35
N GLY A 24 17.88 1.12 -7.47
CA GLY A 24 17.11 0.78 -8.64
C GLY A 24 16.18 -0.31 -8.18
N LEU A 25 14.99 0.10 -7.72
CA LEU A 25 13.84 -0.77 -7.69
C LEU A 25 13.75 -1.31 -9.11
N ALA A 26 14.14 -2.57 -9.26
CA ALA A 26 13.89 -3.32 -10.47
C ALA A 26 12.40 -3.14 -10.75
N ALA A 27 12.09 -2.31 -11.75
CA ALA A 27 10.75 -2.14 -12.24
C ALA A 27 10.39 -3.41 -13.01
N GLY A 28 10.19 -4.51 -12.27
CA GLY A 28 9.23 -5.50 -12.71
C GLY A 28 7.95 -4.72 -12.98
N SER A 29 7.41 -4.85 -14.19
CA SER A 29 6.21 -4.15 -14.68
C SER A 29 5.26 -3.83 -13.52
N ASP A 30 5.30 -2.59 -13.03
CA ASP A 30 4.47 -2.19 -11.91
C ASP A 30 3.04 -2.12 -12.45
N ASP A 31 2.22 -3.10 -12.07
CA ASP A 31 0.81 -3.15 -12.46
C ASP A 31 -0.02 -2.07 -11.75
N GLY A 32 0.63 -1.21 -10.95
CA GLY A 32 0.08 -0.08 -10.23
C GLY A 32 -0.50 -0.48 -8.87
N PHE A 33 -0.41 -1.76 -8.50
CA PHE A 33 -1.00 -2.22 -7.24
C PHE A 33 -0.28 -1.65 -6.03
N ALA A 34 1.06 -1.49 -6.09
CA ALA A 34 1.83 -0.93 -4.98
C ALA A 34 1.40 0.51 -4.64
N THR A 35 1.12 1.33 -5.66
CA THR A 35 0.58 2.68 -5.48
C THR A 35 -0.81 2.64 -4.85
N PHE A 36 -1.73 1.82 -5.40
CA PHE A 36 -3.07 1.65 -4.85
C PHE A 36 -3.02 1.20 -3.39
N TRP A 37 -2.22 0.18 -3.06
CA TRP A 37 -2.09 -0.37 -1.71
C TRP A 37 -1.59 0.68 -0.71
N THR A 38 -0.66 1.54 -1.14
CA THR A 38 -0.16 2.64 -0.31
C THR A 38 -1.28 3.63 0.03
N GLN A 39 -2.08 4.01 -0.96
CA GLN A 39 -3.22 4.92 -0.77
C GLN A 39 -4.32 4.28 0.10
N PHE A 40 -4.64 3.01 -0.16
CA PHE A 40 -5.62 2.24 0.61
C PHE A 40 -5.23 2.15 2.09
N LYS A 41 -3.99 1.76 2.40
CA LYS A 41 -3.50 1.71 3.78
C LYS A 41 -3.51 3.09 4.45
N ALA A 42 -3.21 4.16 3.71
CA ALA A 42 -3.27 5.51 4.26
C ALA A 42 -4.71 5.91 4.63
N ALA A 43 -5.69 5.63 3.77
CA ALA A 43 -7.11 5.88 4.04
C ALA A 43 -7.61 5.06 5.24
N VAL A 44 -7.30 3.76 5.26
CA VAL A 44 -7.63 2.86 6.38
C VAL A 44 -6.99 3.34 7.69
N GLY A 45 -5.70 3.70 7.67
CA GLY A 45 -4.97 4.18 8.84
C GLY A 45 -5.53 5.48 9.43
N LYS A 46 -5.99 6.39 8.57
CA LYS A 46 -6.65 7.65 8.98
C LYS A 46 -8.12 7.46 9.40
N SER A 47 -8.65 6.24 9.32
CA SER A 47 -10.08 5.97 9.49
C SER A 47 -10.96 6.81 8.55
N ASP A 48 -10.44 7.12 7.36
CA ASP A 48 -11.17 7.88 6.33
C ASP A 48 -12.15 6.96 5.61
N GLN A 49 -13.34 6.85 6.20
CA GLN A 49 -14.41 5.98 5.71
C GLN A 49 -14.80 6.29 4.27
N LYS A 50 -14.83 7.58 3.90
CA LYS A 50 -15.22 7.97 2.55
C LYS A 50 -14.16 7.50 1.55
N ALA A 51 -12.89 7.78 1.81
CA ALA A 51 -11.82 7.39 0.91
C ALA A 51 -11.73 5.86 0.76
N VAL A 52 -11.94 5.09 1.85
CA VAL A 52 -11.97 3.62 1.77
C VAL A 52 -13.17 3.16 0.95
N SER A 53 -14.37 3.74 1.14
CA SER A 53 -15.56 3.39 0.35
C SER A 53 -15.35 3.65 -1.14
N ASP A 54 -14.73 4.78 -1.52
CA ASP A 54 -14.44 5.12 -2.92
C ASP A 54 -13.46 4.14 -3.59
N MET A 55 -12.69 3.37 -2.80
CA MET A 55 -11.77 2.34 -3.25
C MET A 55 -12.40 0.95 -3.39
N ILE A 56 -13.69 0.80 -3.08
CA ILE A 56 -14.43 -0.45 -3.22
C ILE A 56 -15.19 -0.46 -4.55
N LYS A 57 -15.18 -1.61 -5.23
CA LYS A 57 -16.05 -1.85 -6.38
C LYS A 57 -17.41 -2.34 -5.85
N TYR A 58 -18.45 -1.54 -6.06
CA TYR A 58 -19.81 -1.93 -5.71
C TYR A 58 -20.58 -2.50 -6.91
N PRO A 59 -21.58 -3.37 -6.67
CA PRO A 59 -21.88 -4.01 -5.39
C PRO A 59 -20.76 -5.00 -4.99
N VAL A 60 -20.56 -5.18 -3.69
CA VAL A 60 -19.49 -6.03 -3.13
C VAL A 60 -20.08 -7.12 -2.24
N LEU A 61 -19.54 -8.34 -2.32
CA LEU A 61 -19.90 -9.43 -1.42
C LEU A 61 -19.06 -9.33 -0.14
N TYR A 62 -19.72 -9.25 1.02
CA TYR A 62 -19.07 -9.29 2.35
C TYR A 62 -19.64 -10.40 3.24
N GLN A 63 -20.96 -10.45 3.32
CA GLN A 63 -21.75 -11.51 3.97
C GLN A 63 -22.99 -11.72 3.09
N ASP A 64 -23.56 -10.59 2.67
CA ASP A 64 -24.48 -10.47 1.56
C ASP A 64 -23.90 -9.48 0.53
N LEU A 65 -24.60 -9.34 -0.59
CA LEU A 65 -24.31 -8.31 -1.58
C LEU A 65 -24.65 -6.92 -1.02
N ARG A 66 -23.67 -6.02 -0.94
CA ARG A 66 -23.82 -4.68 -0.36
C ARG A 66 -23.62 -3.58 -1.39
N ARG A 67 -24.42 -2.51 -1.29
CA ARG A 67 -24.29 -1.28 -2.08
C ARG A 67 -23.45 -0.24 -1.33
N ALA A 68 -23.03 0.82 -2.04
CA ALA A 68 -22.23 1.90 -1.46
C ALA A 68 -22.87 2.53 -0.22
N ALA A 69 -24.20 2.72 -0.23
CA ALA A 69 -24.95 3.25 0.91
C ALA A 69 -24.86 2.36 2.17
N GLU A 70 -24.54 1.08 2.01
CA GLU A 70 -24.40 0.09 3.09
C GLU A 70 -22.95 -0.03 3.59
N PHE A 71 -22.02 0.79 3.08
CA PHE A 71 -20.64 0.81 3.55
C PHE A 71 -20.47 0.91 5.07
N PRO A 72 -21.30 1.65 5.83
CA PRO A 72 -21.20 1.67 7.29
C PRO A 72 -21.29 0.29 7.96
N VAL A 73 -21.98 -0.68 7.34
CA VAL A 73 -22.03 -2.08 7.83
C VAL A 73 -20.68 -2.76 7.61
N ILE A 74 -20.13 -2.64 6.41
CA ILE A 74 -18.79 -3.16 6.07
C ILE A 74 -17.73 -2.55 6.98
N TRP A 75 -17.78 -1.24 7.23
CA TRP A 75 -16.82 -0.55 8.08
C TRP A 75 -16.80 -1.10 9.50
N LYS A 76 -17.97 -1.33 10.11
CA LYS A 76 -18.08 -1.87 11.47
C LYS A 76 -17.58 -3.31 11.58
N GLY A 77 -17.72 -4.11 10.54
CA GLY A 77 -17.29 -5.51 10.50
C GLY A 77 -15.85 -5.68 10.01
N ALA A 78 -15.63 -5.45 8.71
CA ALA A 78 -14.34 -5.66 8.06
C ALA A 78 -13.30 -4.66 8.57
N PHE A 79 -13.63 -3.38 8.74
CA PHE A 79 -12.63 -2.36 9.11
C PHE A 79 -12.61 -2.00 10.60
N ARG A 80 -12.88 -2.96 11.51
CA ARG A 80 -12.69 -2.76 12.96
C ARG A 80 -11.23 -2.41 13.31
N PRO A 81 -10.95 -1.75 14.45
CA PRO A 81 -9.60 -1.27 14.79
C PRO A 81 -8.50 -2.33 14.66
N ALA A 82 -8.76 -3.57 15.07
CA ALA A 82 -7.82 -4.69 14.94
C ALA A 82 -7.47 -4.98 13.46
N HIS A 83 -8.45 -5.03 12.58
CA HIS A 83 -8.21 -5.27 11.16
C HIS A 83 -7.51 -4.09 10.47
N ARG A 84 -7.80 -2.85 10.85
CA ARG A 84 -7.05 -1.68 10.34
C ARG A 84 -5.57 -1.74 10.73
N ALA A 85 -5.29 -2.11 11.98
CA ALA A 85 -3.93 -2.31 12.46
C ALA A 85 -3.22 -3.48 11.78
N CYS A 86 -3.96 -4.56 11.47
CA CYS A 86 -3.45 -5.67 10.67
C CYS A 86 -3.11 -5.22 9.24
N LEU A 87 -4.06 -4.62 8.51
CA LEU A 87 -3.88 -4.16 7.13
C LEU A 87 -2.66 -3.22 6.98
N ALA A 88 -2.38 -2.39 7.99
CA ALA A 88 -1.19 -1.53 8.00
C ALA A 88 0.13 -2.30 7.82
N LYS A 89 0.19 -3.54 8.34
CA LYS A 89 1.37 -4.41 8.34
C LYS A 89 1.36 -5.44 7.21
N GLN A 90 0.22 -5.63 6.53
CA GLN A 90 0.07 -6.67 5.52
C GLN A 90 0.86 -6.40 4.24
N LYS A 91 1.31 -7.49 3.65
CA LYS A 91 1.88 -7.56 2.29
C LYS A 91 0.93 -8.42 1.45
N PRO A 92 0.13 -7.81 0.55
CA PRO A 92 -0.81 -8.58 -0.25
C PRO A 92 -0.11 -9.60 -1.14
N VAL A 93 -0.69 -10.80 -1.23
CA VAL A 93 -0.21 -11.89 -2.06
C VAL A 93 -0.76 -11.71 -3.47
N LYS A 94 0.11 -11.75 -4.48
CA LYS A 94 -0.28 -11.73 -5.89
C LYS A 94 -0.69 -13.14 -6.32
N ASP A 95 -1.83 -13.26 -6.97
CA ASP A 95 -2.24 -14.45 -7.71
C ASP A 95 -2.45 -14.11 -9.19
N THR A 96 -2.26 -15.09 -10.07
CA THR A 96 -2.54 -14.94 -11.50
C THR A 96 -3.26 -16.18 -11.97
N SER A 97 -4.55 -16.01 -12.31
CA SER A 97 -5.38 -17.10 -12.80
C SER A 97 -4.84 -17.70 -14.12
N PRO A 98 -5.27 -18.90 -14.52
CA PRO A 98 -4.92 -19.50 -15.81
C PRO A 98 -5.30 -18.62 -17.04
N LYS A 99 -6.23 -17.68 -16.85
CA LYS A 99 -6.65 -16.72 -17.88
C LYS A 99 -5.81 -15.43 -17.89
N GLY A 100 -4.76 -15.36 -17.07
CA GLY A 100 -3.88 -14.19 -16.95
C GLY A 100 -4.44 -13.03 -16.11
N VAL A 101 -5.59 -13.22 -15.46
CA VAL A 101 -6.16 -12.20 -14.57
C VAL A 101 -5.34 -12.15 -13.28
N VAL A 102 -4.81 -10.97 -12.96
CA VAL A 102 -4.04 -10.71 -11.73
C VAL A 102 -4.97 -10.23 -10.63
N THR A 103 -4.86 -10.83 -9.46
CA THR A 103 -5.51 -10.40 -8.23
C THR A 103 -4.50 -10.28 -7.10
N TYR A 104 -4.83 -9.49 -6.09
CA TYR A 104 -4.06 -9.42 -4.85
C TYR A 104 -4.96 -9.71 -3.67
N SER A 105 -4.44 -10.37 -2.64
CA SER A 105 -5.20 -10.67 -1.42
C SER A 105 -4.43 -10.29 -0.17
N ALA A 106 -5.05 -9.57 0.75
CA ALA A 106 -4.50 -9.29 2.09
C ALA A 106 -5.30 -10.06 3.14
N PHE A 107 -4.59 -10.70 4.08
CA PHE A 107 -5.19 -11.60 5.07
C PHE A 107 -5.12 -10.95 6.45
N CYS A 108 -6.27 -10.82 7.12
CA CYS A 108 -6.33 -10.31 8.47
C CYS A 108 -7.33 -11.11 9.30
N ASP A 109 -6.80 -11.92 10.21
CA ASP A 109 -7.55 -12.92 10.96
C ASP A 109 -8.34 -13.79 9.98
N SER A 110 -9.66 -13.86 10.15
CA SER A 110 -10.57 -14.64 9.31
C SER A 110 -11.11 -13.89 8.09
N ILE A 111 -10.56 -12.72 7.74
CA ILE A 111 -11.02 -11.92 6.58
C ILE A 111 -9.92 -11.81 5.54
N ILE A 112 -10.30 -12.15 4.31
CA ILE A 112 -9.48 -11.98 3.11
C ILE A 112 -10.01 -10.76 2.35
N TYR A 113 -9.14 -9.79 2.10
CA TYR A 113 -9.45 -8.60 1.30
C TYR A 113 -8.91 -8.84 -0.11
N SER A 114 -9.81 -9.03 -1.07
CA SER A 114 -9.45 -9.37 -2.44
C SER A 114 -9.53 -8.14 -3.34
N PHE A 115 -8.47 -7.91 -4.10
CA PHE A 115 -8.31 -6.76 -4.98
C PHE A 115 -8.15 -7.21 -6.42
N ALA A 116 -8.89 -6.55 -7.30
CA ALA A 116 -8.80 -6.74 -8.74
C ALA A 116 -8.75 -5.39 -9.45
N LYS A 117 -8.20 -5.39 -10.66
CA LYS A 117 -8.13 -4.20 -11.52
C LYS A 117 -9.33 -4.18 -12.45
N ASP A 118 -10.01 -3.05 -12.54
CA ASP A 118 -10.99 -2.76 -13.58
C ASP A 118 -10.56 -1.56 -14.43
N GLU A 119 -11.45 -1.08 -15.30
CA GLU A 119 -11.19 0.06 -16.20
C GLU A 119 -10.82 1.35 -15.44
N SER A 120 -11.26 1.49 -14.19
CA SER A 120 -10.95 2.64 -13.31
C SER A 120 -9.67 2.44 -12.49
N GLY A 121 -9.05 1.26 -12.57
CA GLY A 121 -7.86 0.90 -11.80
C GLY A 121 -8.14 -0.16 -10.74
N TRP A 122 -7.25 -0.25 -9.75
CA TRP A 122 -7.36 -1.22 -8.66
C TRP A 122 -8.50 -0.87 -7.71
N LYS A 123 -9.27 -1.88 -7.30
CA LYS A 123 -10.36 -1.78 -6.33
C LYS A 123 -10.32 -2.96 -5.37
N LEU A 124 -10.86 -2.76 -4.17
CA LEU A 124 -11.30 -3.87 -3.32
C LEU A 124 -12.60 -4.42 -3.90
N THR A 125 -12.62 -5.69 -4.28
CA THR A 125 -13.73 -6.28 -5.05
C THR A 125 -14.49 -7.37 -4.31
N ASP A 126 -13.92 -7.93 -3.26
CA ASP A 126 -14.52 -9.02 -2.51
C ASP A 126 -13.94 -9.13 -1.10
N PHE A 127 -14.74 -9.66 -0.16
CA PHE A 127 -14.26 -10.10 1.15
C PHE A 127 -14.52 -11.60 1.29
N GLY A 128 -13.44 -12.37 1.43
CA GLY A 128 -13.52 -13.79 1.78
C GLY A 128 -13.52 -14.00 3.28
N VAL A 129 -14.04 -15.14 3.72
CA VAL A 129 -13.72 -15.71 5.03
C VAL A 129 -12.62 -16.76 4.84
N ASP A 130 -11.65 -16.78 5.75
CA ASP A 130 -10.71 -17.90 5.84
C ASP A 130 -11.50 -19.08 6.45
N ASP A 131 -11.71 -20.15 5.68
CA ASP A 131 -12.45 -21.38 6.07
C ASP A 131 -11.53 -22.32 6.87
#